data_AF-A0A3P3ZND1-F1
#
_entry.id   AF-A0A3P3ZND1-F1
#
_cell.length_a   1.000
_cell.length_b   1.000
_cell.length_c   1.000
_cell.angle_alpha   90.00
_cell.angle_beta   90.00
_cell.angle_gamma   90.00
#
_symmetry.space_group_name_H-M   'P 1'
#
loop_
_entity.id
_entity.type
_entity.pdbx_description
1 polymer ?
#
loop_
_entity_poly.entity_id
_entity_poly.type
_entity_poly.pdbx_seq_one_letter_code
_entity_poly.pdbx_strand_id
1 'polypeptide(L)'
;MLIYFALSATRMSEITAIQFTQDQTRTLTGVSVETVRHWRKAIPYLSSKTGKVARFTFADLLGLAVTHELVNSFGVHIATLSAGVDSLFRLLAASGPASLDGAIVFITSIEATLYEGGVEGVGQVPAKPALMIPLAPLIAKIQRHMLPVMPASNQTTLPFPPEAIRSRA
;
A
#
# COMPACT_ATOMS: atom_id res chain seq x y z
N MET A 1 -22.12 9.01 6.20
CA MET A 1 -21.49 7.77 5.71
C MET A 1 -20.95 7.90 4.28
N LEU A 2 -21.71 8.47 3.32
CA LEU A 2 -21.25 8.68 1.92
C LEU A 2 -20.00 9.58 1.78
N ILE A 3 -19.89 10.62 2.60
CA ILE A 3 -18.81 11.63 2.52
C ILE A 3 -17.44 11.04 2.90
N TYR A 4 -17.40 10.10 3.85
CA TYR A 4 -16.15 9.47 4.30
C TYR A 4 -15.57 8.54 3.22
N PHE A 5 -16.43 7.84 2.48
CA PHE A 5 -16.03 6.94 1.40
C PHE A 5 -15.45 7.71 0.21
N ALA A 6 -16.08 8.83 -0.18
CA ALA A 6 -15.56 9.70 -1.24
C ALA A 6 -14.21 10.32 -0.84
N LEU A 7 -14.08 10.82 0.39
CA LEU A 7 -12.80 11.34 0.91
C LEU A 7 -11.70 10.27 0.97
N SER A 8 -12.04 9.02 1.33
CA SER A 8 -11.09 7.89 1.33
C SER A 8 -10.65 7.56 -0.10
N ALA A 9 -11.59 7.41 -1.03
CA ALA A 9 -11.32 7.10 -2.43
C ALA A 9 -10.48 8.19 -3.12
N THR A 10 -10.82 9.47 -2.92
CA THR A 10 -10.05 10.59 -3.49
C THR A 10 -8.61 10.63 -2.96
N ARG A 11 -8.41 10.39 -1.66
CA ARG A 11 -7.06 10.30 -1.07
C ARG A 11 -6.27 9.10 -1.60
N MET A 12 -6.93 7.97 -1.87
CA MET A 12 -6.28 6.81 -2.47
C MET A 12 -5.89 7.04 -3.94
N SER A 13 -6.71 7.78 -4.70
CA SER A 13 -6.40 8.15 -6.09
C SER A 13 -5.13 9.00 -6.20
N GLU A 14 -4.92 9.98 -5.31
CA GLU A 14 -3.70 10.80 -5.29
C GLU A 14 -2.43 9.98 -5.01
N ILE A 15 -2.53 8.99 -4.10
CA ILE A 15 -1.39 8.16 -3.69
C ILE A 15 -0.98 7.15 -4.77
N THR A 16 -1.93 6.69 -5.58
CA THR A 16 -1.69 5.65 -6.59
C THR A 16 -0.86 6.16 -7.78
N ALA A 17 -0.87 7.47 -8.04
CA ALA A 17 -0.08 8.10 -9.09
C ALA A 17 1.39 8.35 -8.70
N ILE A 18 1.71 8.30 -7.41
CA ILE A 18 3.05 8.61 -6.90
C ILE A 18 3.95 7.39 -7.05
N GLN A 19 5.16 7.65 -7.51
CA GLN A 19 6.23 6.68 -7.65
C GLN A 19 7.28 6.88 -6.55
N PHE A 20 7.59 5.82 -5.83
CA PHE A 20 8.44 5.85 -4.64
C PHE A 20 9.87 5.41 -4.95
N THR A 21 10.81 6.12 -4.33
CA THR A 21 12.22 5.71 -4.34
C THR A 21 12.44 4.50 -3.44
N GLN A 22 13.62 3.90 -3.57
CA GLN A 22 14.01 2.76 -2.75
C GLN A 22 14.10 3.11 -1.25
N ASP A 23 14.56 4.32 -0.92
CA ASP A 23 14.67 4.78 0.48
C ASP A 23 13.29 5.07 1.09
N GLN A 24 12.39 5.68 0.31
CA GLN A 24 10.98 5.83 0.70
C GLN A 24 10.32 4.47 0.92
N THR A 25 10.53 3.51 0.01
CA THR A 25 9.99 2.15 0.13
C THR A 25 10.42 1.46 1.42
N ARG A 26 11.71 1.56 1.77
CA ARG A 26 12.25 1.03 3.02
C ARG A 26 11.59 1.68 4.23
N THR A 27 11.46 3.01 4.21
CA THR A 27 10.86 3.77 5.31
C THR A 27 9.38 3.41 5.51
N LEU A 28 8.63 3.22 4.42
CA LEU A 28 7.19 2.98 4.43
C LEU A 28 6.82 1.54 4.80
N THR A 29 7.59 0.56 4.32
CA THR A 29 7.29 -0.87 4.47
C THR A 29 8.08 -1.52 5.61
N GLY A 30 9.22 -0.94 6.00
CA GLY A 30 10.20 -1.56 6.90
C GLY A 30 11.12 -2.57 6.20
N VAL A 31 10.90 -2.85 4.91
CA VAL A 31 11.69 -3.83 4.16
C VAL A 31 13.01 -3.24 3.73
N SER A 32 14.11 -3.89 4.12
CA SER A 32 15.45 -3.45 3.72
C SER A 32 15.71 -3.69 2.23
N VAL A 33 16.63 -2.91 1.66
CA VAL A 33 17.09 -3.09 0.28
C VAL A 33 17.63 -4.50 0.02
N GLU A 34 18.39 -5.04 0.96
CA GLU A 34 18.97 -6.38 0.85
C GLU A 34 17.88 -7.46 0.88
N THR A 35 16.85 -7.28 1.72
CA THR A 35 15.67 -8.16 1.75
C THR A 35 14.96 -8.17 0.40
N VAL A 36 14.71 -6.99 -0.19
CA VAL A 36 14.10 -6.91 -1.54
C VAL A 36 14.99 -7.58 -2.58
N ARG A 37 16.32 -7.38 -2.50
CA ARG A 37 17.28 -8.01 -3.42
C ARG A 37 17.27 -9.54 -3.30
N HIS A 38 17.17 -10.05 -2.08
CA HIS A 38 17.01 -11.48 -1.84
C HIS A 38 15.70 -12.00 -2.43
N TRP A 39 14.58 -11.32 -2.19
CA TRP A 39 13.26 -11.70 -2.69
C TRP A 39 13.16 -11.66 -4.22
N ARG A 40 13.87 -10.75 -4.91
CA ARG A 40 13.94 -10.74 -6.37
C ARG A 40 14.37 -12.08 -6.97
N LYS A 41 15.27 -12.81 -6.31
CA LYS A 41 15.73 -14.13 -6.79
C LYS A 41 14.60 -15.17 -6.83
N ALA A 42 13.60 -15.03 -5.96
CA ALA A 42 12.49 -15.97 -5.85
C ALA A 42 11.21 -15.47 -6.54
N ILE A 43 11.01 -14.15 -6.66
CA ILE A 43 9.75 -13.54 -7.11
C ILE A 43 9.96 -12.88 -8.49
N PRO A 44 9.45 -13.47 -9.58
CA PRO A 44 9.60 -12.96 -10.94
C PRO A 44 9.15 -11.50 -11.13
N TYR A 45 8.06 -11.08 -10.50
CA TYR A 45 7.52 -9.72 -10.57
C TYR A 45 8.51 -8.68 -10.05
N LEU A 46 9.18 -8.96 -8.93
CA LEU A 46 10.19 -8.05 -8.39
C LEU A 46 11.46 -8.03 -9.24
N SER A 47 11.78 -9.16 -9.90
CA SER A 47 12.90 -9.27 -10.83
C SER A 47 12.69 -8.48 -12.12
N SER A 48 11.45 -8.39 -12.62
CA SER A 48 11.16 -7.58 -13.81
C SER A 48 11.29 -6.07 -13.55
N LYS A 49 11.15 -5.63 -12.29
CA LYS A 49 11.35 -4.25 -11.84
C LYS A 49 12.80 -3.96 -11.46
N THR A 50 13.72 -4.07 -12.42
CA THR A 50 15.16 -3.80 -12.26
C THR A 50 15.61 -2.54 -13.03
N GLY A 51 16.51 -1.76 -12.43
CA GLY A 51 17.08 -0.55 -13.04
C GLY A 51 17.40 0.57 -12.03
N LYS A 52 18.23 1.54 -12.43
CA LYS A 52 18.67 2.68 -11.61
C LYS A 52 17.53 3.63 -11.20
N VAL A 53 16.37 3.50 -11.85
CA VAL A 53 15.14 4.30 -11.65
C VAL A 53 13.94 3.39 -11.36
N ALA A 54 14.16 2.16 -10.84
CA ALA A 54 13.05 1.29 -10.48
C ALA A 54 12.20 1.99 -9.40
N ARG A 55 11.08 2.54 -9.84
CA ARG A 55 10.14 3.30 -9.04
C ARG A 55 9.06 2.34 -8.57
N PHE A 56 8.85 2.30 -7.27
CA PHE A 56 7.82 1.47 -6.66
C PHE A 56 6.49 2.21 -6.71
N THR A 57 5.43 1.53 -7.12
CA THR A 57 4.06 2.07 -7.03
C THR A 57 3.49 1.80 -5.64
N PHE A 58 2.34 2.41 -5.32
CA PHE A 58 1.62 2.07 -4.10
C PHE A 58 1.29 0.57 -3.99
N ALA A 59 0.90 -0.06 -5.10
CA ALA A 59 0.66 -1.51 -5.16
C ALA A 59 1.92 -2.31 -4.81
N ASP A 60 3.11 -1.86 -5.23
CA ASP A 60 4.36 -2.50 -4.86
C ASP A 60 4.66 -2.35 -3.37
N LEU A 61 4.42 -1.16 -2.80
CA LEU A 61 4.60 -0.94 -1.37
C LEU A 61 3.69 -1.84 -0.55
N LEU A 62 2.44 -1.99 -0.98
CA LEU A 62 1.47 -2.85 -0.32
C LEU A 62 1.88 -4.33 -0.45
N GLY A 63 2.29 -4.77 -1.64
CA GLY A 63 2.81 -6.13 -1.83
C GLY A 63 4.05 -6.42 -1.00
N LEU A 64 4.98 -5.47 -0.88
CA LEU A 64 6.15 -5.57 -0.01
C LEU A 64 5.76 -5.62 1.48
N ALA A 65 4.81 -4.81 1.92
CA ALA A 65 4.32 -4.81 3.30
C ALA A 65 3.62 -6.12 3.66
N VAL A 66 2.79 -6.66 2.76
CA VAL A 66 2.15 -7.98 2.92
C VAL A 66 3.21 -9.08 2.98
N THR A 67 4.18 -9.06 2.06
CA THR A 67 5.29 -10.03 2.05
C THR A 67 6.13 -9.93 3.33
N HIS A 68 6.33 -8.73 3.85
CA HIS A 68 7.03 -8.52 5.11
C HIS A 68 6.27 -9.13 6.30
N GLU A 69 4.95 -8.96 6.39
CA GLU A 69 4.14 -9.62 7.41
C GLU A 69 4.24 -11.15 7.31
N LEU A 70 4.17 -11.72 6.10
CA LEU A 70 4.33 -13.17 5.89
C LEU A 70 5.65 -13.69 6.47
N VAL A 71 6.75 -13.00 6.19
CA VAL A 71 8.08 -13.45 6.62
C VAL A 71 8.32 -13.16 8.10
N ASN A 72 7.99 -11.95 8.56
CA ASN A 72 8.38 -11.47 9.88
C ASN A 72 7.40 -11.86 11.00
N SER A 73 6.10 -11.90 10.70
CA SER A 73 5.08 -12.21 11.70
C SER A 73 4.70 -13.69 11.69
N PHE A 74 4.68 -14.33 10.51
CA PHE A 74 4.32 -15.74 10.37
C PHE A 74 5.51 -16.68 10.17
N GLY A 75 6.74 -16.17 10.01
CA GLY A 75 7.93 -17.00 9.80
C GLY A 75 7.94 -17.76 8.48
N VAL A 76 7.15 -17.31 7.49
CA VAL A 76 7.04 -18.01 6.20
C VAL A 76 8.30 -17.82 5.38
N HIS A 77 8.88 -18.92 4.92
CA HIS A 77 9.99 -18.87 3.97
C HIS A 77 9.48 -18.46 2.59
N ILE A 78 9.93 -17.30 2.10
CA ILE A 78 9.48 -16.74 0.81
C ILE A 78 9.65 -17.69 -0.37
N ALA A 79 10.66 -18.57 -0.33
CA ALA A 79 10.88 -19.58 -1.36
C ALA A 79 9.73 -20.59 -1.50
N THR A 80 8.99 -20.84 -0.41
CA THR A 80 7.86 -21.79 -0.38
C THR A 80 6.56 -21.19 -0.92
N LEU A 81 6.43 -19.86 -0.89
CA LEU A 81 5.25 -19.11 -1.35
C LEU A 81 5.57 -18.20 -2.55
N SER A 82 6.68 -18.44 -3.25
CA SER A 82 7.18 -17.55 -4.31
C SER A 82 6.14 -17.31 -5.41
N ALA A 83 5.42 -18.34 -5.83
CA ALA A 83 4.35 -18.25 -6.82
C ALA A 83 3.12 -17.49 -6.29
N GLY A 84 2.67 -17.81 -5.07
CA GLY A 84 1.58 -17.07 -4.42
C GLY A 84 1.89 -15.59 -4.22
N VAL A 85 3.12 -15.25 -3.84
CA VAL A 85 3.56 -13.87 -3.67
C VAL A 85 3.75 -13.18 -5.03
N ASP A 86 4.24 -13.87 -6.06
CA ASP A 86 4.26 -13.30 -7.43
C ASP A 86 2.84 -12.95 -7.90
N SER A 87 1.89 -13.86 -7.68
CA SER A 87 0.46 -13.67 -7.95
C SER A 87 -0.10 -12.49 -7.18
N LEU A 88 0.23 -12.33 -5.89
CA LEU A 88 -0.13 -11.18 -5.07
C LEU A 88 0.30 -9.86 -5.70
N PHE A 89 1.57 -9.73 -6.09
CA PHE A 89 2.08 -8.48 -6.66
C PHE A 89 1.34 -8.11 -7.96
N ARG A 90 1.06 -9.11 -8.81
CA ARG A 90 0.30 -8.90 -10.05
C ARG A 90 -1.14 -8.50 -9.76
N LEU A 91 -1.78 -9.17 -8.81
CA LEU A 91 -3.14 -8.88 -8.37
C LEU A 91 -3.25 -7.45 -7.86
N LEU A 92 -2.36 -7.03 -6.96
CA LEU A 92 -2.34 -5.66 -6.44
C LEU A 92 -2.05 -4.63 -7.52
N ALA A 93 -1.16 -4.94 -8.47
CA ALA A 93 -0.85 -4.03 -9.57
C ALA A 93 -2.01 -3.86 -10.57
N ALA A 94 -2.85 -4.88 -10.72
CA ALA A 94 -4.06 -4.84 -11.54
C ALA A 94 -5.28 -4.27 -10.79
N SER A 95 -5.22 -4.21 -9.46
CA SER A 95 -6.33 -3.75 -8.62
C SER A 95 -6.42 -2.23 -8.59
N GLY A 96 -7.63 -1.70 -8.80
CA GLY A 96 -7.91 -0.28 -8.62
C GLY A 96 -7.93 0.13 -7.14
N PRO A 97 -7.77 1.43 -6.82
CA PRO A 97 -7.75 1.90 -5.44
C PRO A 97 -9.03 1.54 -4.66
N ALA A 98 -10.19 1.63 -5.30
CA ALA A 98 -11.47 1.31 -4.67
C ALA A 98 -11.57 -0.15 -4.18
N SER A 99 -11.00 -1.10 -4.93
CA SER A 99 -11.02 -2.52 -4.56
C SER A 99 -10.05 -2.88 -3.42
N LEU A 100 -9.13 -1.99 -3.06
CA LEU A 100 -8.17 -2.22 -1.97
C LEU A 100 -8.70 -1.72 -0.62
N ASP A 101 -9.72 -0.85 -0.61
CA ASP A 101 -10.28 -0.32 0.62
C ASP A 101 -11.06 -1.41 1.38
N GLY A 102 -10.69 -1.64 2.64
CA GLY A 102 -11.30 -2.71 3.45
C GLY A 102 -11.06 -4.15 2.96
N ALA A 103 -10.20 -4.36 1.95
CA ALA A 103 -10.02 -5.67 1.35
C ALA A 103 -9.09 -6.61 2.15
N ILE A 104 -9.29 -7.90 1.93
CA ILE A 104 -8.54 -9.00 2.54
C ILE A 104 -7.92 -9.81 1.41
N VAL A 105 -6.62 -10.11 1.52
CA VAL A 105 -5.93 -10.97 0.57
C VAL A 105 -5.78 -12.36 1.18
N PHE A 106 -6.15 -13.38 0.40
CA PHE A 106 -5.79 -14.77 0.68
C PHE A 106 -4.62 -15.18 -0.19
N ILE A 107 -3.61 -15.80 0.42
CA ILE A 107 -2.38 -16.22 -0.26
C ILE A 107 -2.21 -17.70 -0.02
N THR A 108 -2.24 -18.48 -1.09
CA THR A 108 -1.88 -19.90 -1.10
C THR A 108 -0.42 -20.06 -1.55
N SER A 109 0.07 -21.31 -1.68
CA SER A 109 1.39 -21.57 -2.24
C SER A 109 1.55 -21.12 -3.71
N ILE A 110 0.46 -21.04 -4.47
CA ILE A 110 0.50 -20.83 -5.93
C ILE A 110 -0.21 -19.57 -6.42
N GLU A 111 -1.19 -19.07 -5.67
CA GLU A 111 -2.03 -17.96 -6.10
C GLU A 111 -2.42 -17.05 -4.93
N ALA A 112 -2.78 -15.81 -5.26
CA ALA A 112 -3.38 -14.87 -4.35
C ALA A 112 -4.74 -14.39 -4.89
N THR A 113 -5.68 -14.15 -3.99
CA THR A 113 -7.03 -13.66 -4.31
C THR A 113 -7.41 -12.51 -3.39
N LEU A 114 -8.15 -11.54 -3.93
CA LEU A 114 -8.58 -10.32 -3.23
C LEU A 114 -10.08 -10.44 -2.92
N TYR A 115 -10.45 -10.14 -1.69
CA TYR A 115 -11.82 -10.14 -1.22
C TYR A 115 -12.19 -8.79 -0.64
N GLU A 116 -13.27 -8.20 -1.13
CA GLU A 116 -13.81 -6.96 -0.60
C GLU A 116 -14.53 -7.24 0.73
N GLY A 117 -14.22 -6.44 1.76
CA GLY A 117 -14.79 -6.58 3.09
C GLY A 117 -16.27 -6.18 3.11
N GLY A 118 -17.17 -7.13 2.91
CA GLY A 118 -18.63 -6.95 2.98
C GLY A 118 -19.32 -8.04 3.82
N VAL A 119 -20.58 -7.78 4.21
CA VAL A 119 -21.41 -8.65 5.07
C VAL A 119 -21.68 -10.03 4.47
N GLU A 120 -21.36 -10.24 3.19
CA GLU A 120 -21.48 -11.51 2.46
C GLU A 120 -20.21 -12.40 2.58
N GLY A 121 -19.29 -12.06 3.50
CA GLY A 121 -17.94 -12.62 3.59
C GLY A 121 -17.76 -14.02 4.19
N VAL A 122 -18.82 -14.81 4.39
CA VAL A 122 -18.71 -16.18 4.95
C VAL A 122 -18.65 -17.26 3.85
N GLY A 123 -18.93 -16.92 2.58
CA GLY A 123 -19.08 -17.89 1.49
C GLY A 123 -17.82 -18.24 0.69
N GLN A 124 -16.68 -17.62 0.95
CA GLN A 124 -15.49 -17.70 0.07
C GLN A 124 -14.23 -18.09 0.84
N VAL A 125 -14.33 -19.12 1.69
CA VAL A 125 -13.13 -19.73 2.28
C VAL A 125 -12.39 -20.48 1.15
N PRO A 126 -11.10 -20.22 0.92
CA PRO A 126 -10.35 -20.94 -0.10
C PRO A 126 -10.37 -22.45 0.19
N ALA A 127 -10.58 -23.26 -0.85
CA ALA A 127 -10.60 -24.71 -0.74
C ALA A 127 -9.23 -25.31 -0.33
N LYS A 128 -8.17 -24.52 -0.40
CA LYS A 128 -6.80 -24.88 -0.03
C LYS A 128 -6.34 -24.03 1.16
N PRO A 129 -5.37 -24.54 1.96
CA PRO A 129 -4.76 -23.74 3.01
C PRO A 129 -4.24 -22.40 2.48
N ALA A 130 -4.67 -21.31 3.11
CA ALA A 130 -4.33 -19.97 2.70
C ALA A 130 -4.06 -19.07 3.91
N LEU A 131 -3.15 -18.13 3.73
CA LEU A 131 -2.88 -17.07 4.69
C LEU A 131 -3.77 -15.88 4.38
N MET A 132 -4.54 -15.43 5.37
CA MET A 132 -5.47 -14.32 5.25
C MET A 132 -4.83 -13.06 5.84
N ILE A 133 -4.69 -12.01 5.02
CA ILE A 133 -4.06 -10.75 5.41
C ILE A 133 -4.99 -9.57 5.14
N PRO A 134 -5.47 -8.86 6.18
CA PRO A 134 -6.25 -7.65 5.99
C PRO A 134 -5.34 -6.51 5.48
N LEU A 135 -5.76 -5.81 4.42
CA LEU A 135 -4.95 -4.75 3.81
C LEU A 135 -5.11 -3.40 4.53
N ALA A 136 -6.27 -3.13 5.14
CA ALA A 136 -6.56 -1.89 5.86
C ALA A 136 -5.44 -1.40 6.81
N PRO A 137 -4.89 -2.22 7.74
CA PRO A 137 -3.82 -1.77 8.64
C PRO A 137 -2.52 -1.42 7.90
N LEU A 138 -2.20 -2.14 6.83
CA LEU A 138 -1.00 -1.90 6.02
C LEU A 138 -1.14 -0.61 5.21
N ILE A 139 -2.30 -0.41 4.57
CA ILE A 139 -2.64 0.81 3.84
C ILE A 139 -2.58 2.02 4.79
N ALA A 140 -3.21 1.94 5.97
CA ALA A 140 -3.19 3.02 6.96
C ALA A 140 -1.78 3.32 7.48
N LYS A 141 -0.90 2.32 7.60
CA LYS A 141 0.51 2.51 7.96
C LYS A 141 1.26 3.28 6.87
N ILE A 142 1.10 2.88 5.61
CA ILE A 142 1.75 3.52 4.46
C ILE A 142 1.26 4.97 4.31
N GLN A 143 -0.06 5.18 4.40
CA GLN A 143 -0.68 6.51 4.29
C GLN A 143 -0.20 7.49 5.37
N ARG A 144 -0.12 7.05 6.64
CA ARG A 144 0.35 7.90 7.75
C ARG A 144 1.76 8.46 7.56
N HIS A 145 2.62 7.72 6.87
CA HIS A 145 3.98 8.16 6.58
C HIS A 145 4.06 9.08 5.34
N MET A 146 3.10 8.99 4.41
CA MET A 146 3.04 9.84 3.22
C MET A 146 2.35 11.17 3.47
N LEU A 147 1.29 11.14 4.26
CA LEU A 147 0.56 12.30 4.74
C LEU A 147 0.75 12.30 6.25
N PRO A 148 1.89 12.84 6.78
CA PRO A 148 1.93 13.16 8.19
C PRO A 148 0.69 14.01 8.44
N VAL A 149 -0.21 13.53 9.31
CA VAL A 149 -1.36 14.31 9.74
C VAL A 149 -0.76 15.61 10.22
N MET A 150 -0.90 16.67 9.41
CA MET A 150 -0.60 18.01 9.88
C MET A 150 -1.51 18.13 11.10
N PRO A 151 -0.96 18.30 12.33
CA PRO A 151 -1.82 18.67 13.44
C PRO A 151 -2.62 19.85 12.93
N ALA A 152 -3.95 19.75 12.96
CA ALA A 152 -4.83 20.78 12.43
C ALA A 152 -4.25 22.11 12.90
N SER A 153 -3.68 22.88 11.97
CA SER A 153 -3.13 24.15 12.32
C SER A 153 -4.34 24.92 12.82
N ASN A 154 -4.41 25.14 14.13
CA ASN A 154 -5.14 26.26 14.69
C ASN A 154 -4.44 27.50 14.14
N GLN A 155 -4.59 27.75 12.83
CA GLN A 155 -4.19 28.96 12.16
C GLN A 155 -5.11 30.00 12.75
N THR A 156 -4.65 30.57 13.86
CA THR A 156 -5.30 31.68 14.52
C THR A 156 -5.38 32.75 13.45
N THR A 157 -6.61 33.15 13.10
CA THR A 157 -6.84 34.24 12.16
C THR A 157 -6.01 35.42 12.62
N LEU A 158 -5.03 35.83 11.81
CA LEU A 158 -4.21 36.98 12.14
C LEU A 158 -5.16 38.19 12.30
N PRO A 159 -5.12 38.92 13.43
CA PRO A 159 -6.03 40.03 13.70
C PRO A 159 -5.60 41.30 12.95
N PHE A 160 -5.06 41.15 11.74
CA PHE A 160 -4.63 42.28 10.94
C PHE A 160 -5.71 42.56 9.89
N PRO A 161 -6.43 43.69 9.99
CA PRO A 161 -7.27 44.12 8.90
C PRO A 161 -6.37 44.38 7.67
N PRO A 162 -6.80 43.99 6.45
CA PRO A 162 -6.04 44.26 5.25
C PRO A 162 -5.97 45.77 5.00
N GLU A 163 -4.77 46.35 5.08
CA GLU A 163 -4.53 47.75 4.74
C GLU A 163 -4.08 47.85 3.27
N ALA A 164 -4.89 48.50 2.43
CA ALA A 164 -4.60 48.63 1.02
C ALA A 164 -3.44 49.61 0.77
N ILE A 165 -2.29 49.09 0.36
CA ILE A 165 -1.15 49.91 -0.06
C ILE A 165 -1.48 50.50 -1.44
N ARG A 166 -1.71 51.82 -1.50
CA ARG A 166 -1.81 52.54 -2.78
C ARG A 166 -0.41 52.70 -3.37
N SER A 167 -0.14 52.05 -4.50
CA SER A 167 1.02 52.37 -5.33
C SER A 167 0.88 53.79 -5.87
N ARG A 168 1.92 54.61 -5.68
CA ARG A 168 1.98 55.98 -6.19
C ARG A 168 2.44 55.94 -7.66
N ALA A 169 1.63 56.51 -8.54
CA ALA A 169 1.98 56.82 -9.92
C ALA A 169 2.90 58.04 -10.00
#